data_AF-A0ABD3ZER3-F1
#
_entry.id   AF-A0ABD3ZER3-F1
#
_cell.length_a   1.000
_cell.length_b   1.000
_cell.length_c   1.000
_cell.angle_alpha   90.00
_cell.angle_beta   90.00
_cell.angle_gamma   90.00
#
_symmetry.space_group_name_H-M   'P 1'
#
loop_
_entity.id
_entity.type
_entity.pdbx_description
1 polymer ?
#
loop_
_entity_poly.entity_id
_entity_poly.type
_entity_poly.pdbx_seq_one_letter_code
_entity_poly.pdbx_strand_id
1 'polypeptide(L)'
;MNTDNMSILGLTIDFGPYAFIDDYQPGFICNHSDYQGRYAFDNQPAVAYWNLHRLGQALSGLMTADQIRGALDAYEPALMVAFGEQMRKKLGFFSRDNQDNDLLTELLSLMAKEGRDYTRTFRQLSYVEVAENHMTLRDDFLDRDAFDAWHRKWRLRLQQDNVDDATRQTQMKSVNPKRILRNYLAQNAIEAAEKDDISVLTRLHQGLLNPYEDDAAFDDLSALPPDWGKTLEISCSS
;
A
#
# COMPACT_ATOMS: atom_id res chain seq x y z
N MET A 1 -4.63 11.19 -11.92
CA MET A 1 -4.83 10.07 -12.87
C MET A 1 -5.66 10.54 -14.07
N ASN A 2 -5.11 11.44 -14.89
CA ASN A 2 -5.76 11.86 -16.13
C ASN A 2 -5.77 10.72 -17.16
N THR A 3 -6.63 10.78 -18.17
CA THR A 3 -6.78 9.71 -19.18
C THR A 3 -5.53 9.51 -20.03
N ASP A 4 -4.78 10.57 -20.30
CA ASP A 4 -3.47 10.56 -20.98
C ASP A 4 -2.38 9.85 -20.16
N ASN A 5 -2.55 9.77 -18.83
CA ASN A 5 -1.67 9.05 -17.92
C ASN A 5 -2.16 7.63 -17.61
N MET A 6 -3.07 7.08 -18.42
CA MET A 6 -3.52 5.69 -18.34
C MET A 6 -2.85 4.87 -19.44
N SER A 7 -1.80 4.12 -19.09
CA SER A 7 -1.14 3.22 -20.04
C SER A 7 -2.10 2.17 -20.57
N ILE A 8 -2.16 1.99 -21.89
CA ILE A 8 -2.97 0.95 -22.54
C ILE A 8 -2.53 -0.47 -22.15
N LEU A 9 -1.30 -0.62 -21.64
CA LEU A 9 -0.72 -1.88 -21.16
C LEU A 9 -0.99 -2.13 -19.67
N GLY A 10 -1.63 -1.20 -18.96
CA GLY A 10 -1.86 -1.31 -17.51
C GLY A 10 -0.63 -1.03 -16.64
N LEU A 11 0.36 -0.30 -17.16
CA LEU A 11 1.57 0.11 -16.43
C LEU A 11 1.35 1.43 -15.69
N THR A 12 1.95 1.58 -14.51
CA THR A 12 2.09 2.89 -13.85
C THR A 12 3.01 3.79 -14.67
N ILE A 13 2.54 4.98 -15.04
CA ILE A 13 3.28 5.95 -15.87
C ILE A 13 3.13 7.36 -15.32
N ASP A 14 3.99 8.26 -15.80
CA ASP A 14 3.98 9.70 -15.48
C ASP A 14 4.07 9.99 -13.97
N PHE A 15 5.22 9.67 -13.39
CA PHE A 15 5.53 9.90 -11.99
C PHE A 15 5.75 11.40 -11.71
N GLY A 16 4.65 12.10 -11.41
CA GLY A 16 4.63 13.49 -10.94
C GLY A 16 4.52 13.58 -9.42
N PRO A 17 3.47 14.22 -8.87
CA PRO A 17 3.24 14.31 -7.43
C PRO A 17 2.65 13.00 -6.88
N TYR A 18 3.43 11.92 -6.95
CA TYR A 18 3.10 10.64 -6.31
C TYR A 18 3.61 10.64 -4.87
N ALA A 19 3.03 9.78 -4.05
CA ALA A 19 3.54 9.48 -2.73
C ALA A 19 3.12 8.06 -2.34
N PHE A 20 4.01 7.35 -1.64
CA PHE A 20 3.61 6.17 -0.89
C PHE A 20 3.00 6.59 0.45
N ILE A 21 2.04 5.81 0.94
CA ILE A 21 1.38 6.07 2.22
C ILE A 21 2.37 5.79 3.36
N ASP A 22 2.66 6.81 4.16
CA ASP A 22 3.28 6.68 5.48
C ASP A 22 2.19 6.29 6.50
N ASP A 23 1.64 7.25 7.26
CA ASP A 23 0.50 7.03 8.15
C ASP A 23 -0.75 6.69 7.31
N TYR A 24 -1.45 5.61 7.65
CA TYR A 24 -2.58 5.15 6.84
C TYR A 24 -3.75 6.13 6.90
N GLN A 25 -3.98 6.81 5.78
CA GLN A 25 -5.09 7.74 5.58
C GLN A 25 -5.80 7.39 4.26
N PRO A 26 -7.00 6.77 4.31
CA PRO A 26 -7.71 6.34 3.10
C PRO A 26 -7.95 7.47 2.10
N GLY A 27 -8.36 8.64 2.59
CA GLY A 27 -8.60 9.84 1.78
C GLY A 27 -7.34 10.69 1.54
N PHE A 28 -6.14 10.11 1.58
CA PHE A 28 -4.91 10.86 1.38
C PHE A 28 -4.83 11.42 -0.05
N ILE A 29 -4.55 12.73 -0.16
CA ILE A 29 -4.38 13.45 -1.41
C ILE A 29 -2.90 13.81 -1.53
N CYS A 30 -2.19 13.19 -2.48
CA CYS A 30 -0.75 13.40 -2.65
C CYS A 30 -0.39 14.62 -3.52
N ASN A 31 -1.37 15.25 -4.16
CA ASN A 31 -1.17 16.37 -5.08
C ASN A 31 -1.86 17.64 -4.56
N HIS A 32 -1.10 18.66 -4.18
CA HIS A 32 -1.64 19.96 -3.73
C HIS A 32 -2.58 20.64 -4.73
N SER A 33 -2.44 20.35 -6.03
CA SER A 33 -3.32 20.92 -7.06
C SER A 33 -4.69 20.23 -7.13
N ASP A 34 -4.87 19.10 -6.43
CA ASP A 34 -6.12 18.37 -6.35
C ASP A 34 -6.99 18.82 -5.15
N TYR A 35 -7.45 20.07 -5.20
CA TYR A 35 -8.26 20.68 -4.13
C TYR A 35 -9.59 19.96 -3.85
N GLN A 36 -10.06 19.12 -4.78
CA GLN A 36 -11.32 18.38 -4.66
C GLN A 36 -11.11 16.92 -4.23
N GLY A 37 -9.86 16.46 -4.08
CA GLY A 37 -9.55 15.07 -3.77
C GLY A 37 -10.00 14.09 -4.85
N ARG A 38 -10.04 14.53 -6.11
CA ARG A 38 -10.45 13.69 -7.25
C ARG A 38 -9.57 12.44 -7.33
N TYR A 39 -8.29 12.54 -7.02
CA TYR A 39 -7.29 11.47 -7.10
C TYR A 39 -6.81 11.00 -5.71
N ALA A 40 -7.62 11.22 -4.67
CA ALA A 40 -7.36 10.66 -3.34
C ALA A 40 -7.18 9.13 -3.41
N PHE A 41 -6.40 8.57 -2.48
CA PHE A 41 -6.03 7.15 -2.47
C PHE A 41 -7.22 6.19 -2.56
N ASP A 42 -8.25 6.40 -1.75
CA ASP A 42 -9.50 5.63 -1.76
C ASP A 42 -10.36 5.81 -3.02
N ASN A 43 -10.21 6.93 -3.74
CA ASN A 43 -10.98 7.22 -4.95
C ASN A 43 -10.35 6.64 -6.24
N GLN A 44 -9.10 6.15 -6.19
CA GLN A 44 -8.40 5.64 -7.36
C GLN A 44 -9.14 4.51 -8.11
N PRO A 45 -9.80 3.53 -7.44
CA PRO A 45 -10.63 2.54 -8.12
C PRO A 45 -11.74 3.15 -8.98
N ALA A 46 -12.50 4.11 -8.43
CA ALA A 46 -13.60 4.75 -9.15
C ALA A 46 -13.10 5.61 -10.31
N VAL A 47 -11.97 6.32 -10.12
CA VAL A 47 -11.33 7.11 -11.18
C VAL A 47 -10.84 6.22 -12.32
N ALA A 48 -10.20 5.10 -12.02
CA ALA A 48 -9.75 4.14 -13.04
C ALA A 48 -10.93 3.59 -13.84
N TYR A 49 -12.04 3.23 -13.17
CA TYR A 49 -13.27 2.83 -13.86
C TYR A 49 -13.83 3.93 -14.77
N TRP A 50 -13.85 5.17 -14.29
CA TRP A 50 -14.29 6.31 -15.11
C TRP A 50 -13.40 6.52 -16.34
N ASN A 51 -12.07 6.36 -16.21
CA ASN A 51 -11.13 6.43 -17.33
C ASN A 51 -11.35 5.29 -18.34
N LEU A 52 -11.65 4.07 -17.88
CA LEU A 52 -12.01 2.95 -18.77
C LEU A 52 -13.30 3.24 -19.55
N HIS A 53 -14.28 3.90 -18.92
CA HIS A 53 -15.46 4.39 -19.64
C HIS A 53 -15.09 5.38 -20.76
N ARG A 54 -14.13 6.29 -20.53
CA ARG A 54 -13.65 7.21 -21.59
C ARG A 54 -13.01 6.45 -22.75
N LEU A 55 -12.20 5.43 -22.45
CA LEU A 55 -11.61 4.55 -23.47
C LEU A 55 -12.69 3.79 -24.25
N GLY A 56 -13.68 3.22 -23.56
CA GLY A 56 -14.82 2.54 -24.19
C GLY A 56 -15.58 3.45 -25.16
N GLN A 57 -15.79 4.72 -24.81
CA GLN A 57 -16.42 5.70 -25.71
C GLN A 57 -15.61 5.93 -26.98
N ALA A 58 -14.28 6.03 -26.88
CA ALA A 58 -13.40 6.18 -28.04
C ALA A 58 -13.44 4.96 -28.99
N LEU A 59 -13.80 3.78 -28.48
CA LEU A 59 -13.91 2.53 -29.25
C LEU A 59 -15.31 2.27 -29.82
N SER A 60 -16.29 3.17 -29.61
CA SER A 60 -17.69 2.98 -30.05
C SER A 60 -17.89 2.85 -31.56
N GLY A 61 -16.94 3.29 -32.38
CA GLY A 61 -16.95 3.06 -33.83
C GLY A 61 -16.46 1.66 -34.26
N LEU A 62 -15.86 0.90 -33.35
CA LEU A 62 -15.25 -0.41 -33.60
C LEU A 62 -15.93 -1.55 -32.83
N MET A 63 -16.65 -1.23 -31.76
CA MET A 63 -17.29 -2.19 -30.86
C MET A 63 -18.74 -1.79 -30.60
N THR A 64 -19.62 -2.78 -30.38
CA THR A 64 -21.00 -2.51 -30.00
C THR A 64 -21.09 -2.00 -28.56
N ALA A 65 -22.19 -1.30 -28.24
CA ALA A 65 -22.45 -0.82 -26.88
C ALA A 65 -22.47 -1.97 -25.86
N ASP A 66 -22.99 -3.14 -26.24
CA ASP A 66 -23.06 -4.31 -25.35
C ASP A 66 -21.69 -4.94 -25.10
N GLN A 67 -20.80 -4.96 -26.11
CA GLN A 67 -19.42 -5.42 -25.93
C GLN A 67 -18.65 -4.51 -24.97
N ILE A 68 -18.78 -3.18 -25.14
CA ILE A 68 -18.13 -2.20 -24.27
C ILE A 68 -18.67 -2.32 -22.84
N ARG A 69 -19.99 -2.41 -22.68
CA ARG A 69 -20.62 -2.57 -21.36
C ARG A 69 -20.16 -3.85 -20.67
N GLY A 70 -20.20 -4.98 -21.37
CA GLY A 70 -19.76 -6.27 -20.82
C GLY A 70 -18.29 -6.26 -20.38
N ALA A 71 -17.41 -5.55 -21.10
CA ALA A 71 -16.02 -5.38 -20.69
C ALA A 71 -15.86 -4.49 -19.45
N LEU A 72 -16.64 -3.41 -19.35
CA LEU A 72 -16.62 -2.51 -18.20
C LEU A 72 -17.18 -3.18 -16.94
N ASP A 73 -18.24 -3.98 -17.06
CA ASP A 73 -18.85 -4.72 -15.95
C ASP A 73 -17.87 -5.73 -15.30
N ALA A 74 -16.82 -6.14 -16.02
CA ALA A 74 -15.77 -7.03 -15.49
C ALA A 74 -14.73 -6.32 -14.61
N TYR A 75 -14.68 -4.98 -14.59
CA TYR A 75 -13.64 -4.23 -13.88
C TYR A 75 -13.68 -4.44 -12.37
N GLU A 76 -14.81 -4.19 -11.73
CA GLU A 76 -14.95 -4.25 -10.27
C GLU A 76 -14.72 -5.69 -9.73
N PRO A 77 -15.31 -6.75 -10.33
CA PRO A 77 -14.99 -8.12 -9.93
C PRO A 77 -13.50 -8.46 -10.05
N ALA A 78 -12.85 -8.05 -11.15
CA ALA A 78 -11.42 -8.30 -11.36
C ALA A 78 -10.55 -7.58 -10.32
N LEU A 79 -10.88 -6.32 -10.01
CA LEU A 79 -10.20 -5.54 -8.99
C LEU A 79 -10.35 -6.19 -7.61
N MET A 80 -11.56 -6.59 -7.22
CA MET A 80 -11.82 -7.19 -5.91
C MET A 80 -11.14 -8.54 -5.74
N VAL A 81 -11.08 -9.36 -6.79
CA VAL A 81 -10.31 -10.62 -6.77
C VAL A 81 -8.83 -10.33 -6.57
N ALA A 82 -8.24 -9.45 -7.39
CA ALA A 82 -6.82 -9.12 -7.31
C ALA A 82 -6.47 -8.49 -5.95
N PHE A 83 -7.24 -7.52 -5.47
CA PHE A 83 -7.05 -6.87 -4.17
C PHE A 83 -7.15 -7.87 -3.02
N GLY A 84 -8.21 -8.68 -3.00
CA GLY A 84 -8.42 -9.68 -1.95
C GLY A 84 -7.31 -10.73 -1.90
N GLU A 85 -6.76 -11.14 -3.05
CA GLU A 85 -5.63 -12.06 -3.10
C GLU A 85 -4.35 -11.44 -2.52
N GLN A 86 -4.08 -10.17 -2.82
CA GLN A 86 -2.91 -9.48 -2.26
C GLN A 86 -3.06 -9.24 -0.76
N MET A 87 -4.23 -8.77 -0.30
CA MET A 87 -4.41 -8.47 1.12
C MET A 87 -4.41 -9.73 2.01
N ARG A 88 -4.91 -10.86 1.52
CA ARG A 88 -4.75 -12.16 2.20
C ARG A 88 -3.29 -12.53 2.39
N LYS A 89 -2.47 -12.41 1.34
CA LYS A 89 -1.02 -12.65 1.41
C LYS A 89 -0.35 -11.71 2.41
N LYS A 90 -0.75 -10.43 2.46
CA LYS A 90 -0.22 -9.46 3.43
C LYS A 90 -0.59 -9.79 4.87
N LEU A 91 -1.76 -10.40 5.09
CA LEU A 91 -2.25 -10.87 6.39
C LEU A 91 -1.79 -12.29 6.75
N GLY A 92 -1.14 -13.01 5.84
CA GLY A 92 -0.65 -14.37 6.06
C GLY A 92 -1.71 -15.46 5.93
N PHE A 93 -2.81 -15.21 5.22
CA PHE A 93 -3.88 -16.19 4.97
C PHE A 93 -3.56 -17.06 3.75
N PHE A 94 -3.49 -18.37 3.95
CA PHE A 94 -3.21 -19.38 2.92
C PHE A 94 -4.48 -19.96 2.28
N SER A 95 -5.61 -19.83 2.95
CA SER A 95 -6.93 -20.19 2.41
C SER A 95 -7.85 -18.97 2.32
N ARG A 96 -9.01 -19.13 1.69
CA ARG A 96 -10.06 -18.10 1.65
C ARG A 96 -11.09 -18.40 2.74
N ASP A 97 -11.45 -17.39 3.52
CA ASP A 97 -12.59 -17.43 4.43
C ASP A 97 -13.47 -16.18 4.26
N ASN A 98 -14.75 -16.29 4.63
CA ASN A 98 -15.69 -15.17 4.54
C ASN A 98 -15.37 -14.03 5.52
N GLN A 99 -14.65 -14.31 6.61
CA GLN A 99 -14.25 -13.32 7.62
C GLN A 99 -12.99 -12.53 7.24
N ASP A 100 -12.28 -12.92 6.16
CA ASP A 100 -11.00 -12.30 5.79
C ASP A 100 -11.13 -10.79 5.56
N ASN A 101 -12.24 -10.35 4.93
CA ASN A 101 -12.48 -8.95 4.64
C ASN A 101 -12.81 -8.13 5.89
N ASP A 102 -13.53 -8.72 6.84
CA ASP A 102 -13.87 -8.06 8.10
C ASP A 102 -12.60 -7.82 8.92
N LEU A 103 -11.74 -8.83 9.02
CA LEU A 103 -10.42 -8.70 9.67
C LEU A 103 -9.56 -7.61 9.02
N LEU A 104 -9.54 -7.56 7.70
CA LEU A 104 -8.82 -6.51 6.97
C LEU A 104 -9.39 -5.12 7.29
N THR A 105 -10.71 -4.97 7.18
CA THR A 105 -11.40 -3.69 7.35
C THR A 105 -11.25 -3.17 8.77
N GLU A 106 -11.33 -4.04 9.77
CA GLU A 106 -11.08 -3.71 11.17
C GLU A 106 -9.65 -3.19 11.39
N LEU A 107 -8.63 -3.87 10.84
CA LEU A 107 -7.24 -3.43 10.94
C LEU A 107 -7.05 -2.04 10.32
N LEU A 108 -7.51 -1.87 9.08
CA LEU A 108 -7.38 -0.61 8.36
C LEU A 108 -8.12 0.53 9.09
N SER A 109 -9.26 0.24 9.72
CA SER A 109 -10.01 1.21 10.52
C SER A 109 -9.24 1.63 11.77
N LEU A 110 -8.61 0.69 12.48
CA LEU A 110 -7.73 1.00 13.63
C LEU A 110 -6.53 1.84 13.20
N MET A 111 -5.89 1.47 12.09
CA MET A 111 -4.75 2.21 11.54
C MET A 111 -5.15 3.64 11.14
N ALA A 112 -6.32 3.82 10.51
CA ALA A 112 -6.81 5.13 10.10
C ALA A 112 -7.20 6.01 11.30
N LYS A 113 -7.84 5.43 12.31
CA LYS A 113 -8.23 6.14 13.55
C LYS A 113 -7.01 6.71 14.27
N GLU A 114 -5.88 6.00 14.24
CA GLU A 114 -4.71 6.34 15.03
C GLU A 114 -3.52 6.85 14.21
N GLY A 115 -3.62 6.92 12.88
CA GLY A 115 -2.50 7.30 12.01
C GLY A 115 -1.31 6.36 12.16
N ARG A 116 -1.53 5.05 11.99
CA ARG A 116 -0.45 4.04 12.05
C ARG A 116 0.18 3.86 10.68
N ASP A 117 1.51 3.68 10.66
CA ASP A 117 2.27 3.53 9.42
C ASP A 117 1.88 2.27 8.65
N TYR A 118 1.44 2.43 7.39
CA TYR A 118 0.89 1.35 6.60
C TYR A 118 1.90 0.21 6.38
N THR A 119 3.10 0.57 5.90
CA THR A 119 4.15 -0.38 5.57
C THR A 119 4.65 -1.12 6.81
N ARG A 120 4.95 -0.38 7.89
CA ARG A 120 5.50 -0.94 9.13
C ARG A 120 4.48 -1.82 9.84
N THR A 121 3.19 -1.46 9.88
CA THR A 121 2.16 -2.33 10.48
C THR A 121 2.14 -3.70 9.80
N PHE A 122 2.02 -3.75 8.47
CA PHE A 122 2.04 -5.03 7.74
C PHE A 122 3.37 -5.77 7.86
N ARG A 123 4.50 -5.05 7.84
CA ARG A 123 5.82 -5.66 8.03
C ARG A 123 5.94 -6.29 9.42
N GLN A 124 5.49 -5.60 10.48
CA GLN A 124 5.56 -6.12 11.84
C GLN A 124 4.66 -7.33 12.07
N LEU A 125 3.47 -7.38 11.45
CA LEU A 125 2.61 -8.58 11.47
C LEU A 125 3.33 -9.82 10.92
N SER A 126 4.32 -9.62 10.04
CA SER A 126 5.09 -10.70 9.41
C SER A 126 6.11 -11.37 10.34
N TYR A 127 6.31 -10.87 11.56
CA TYR A 127 7.18 -11.49 12.58
C TYR A 127 6.40 -12.17 13.72
N VAL A 128 5.07 -12.10 13.70
CA VAL A 128 4.26 -12.63 14.78
C VAL A 128 4.30 -14.15 14.80
N GLU A 129 4.45 -14.73 15.98
CA GLU A 129 4.21 -16.14 16.24
C GLU A 129 2.76 -16.37 16.68
N VAL A 130 2.09 -17.39 16.14
CA VAL A 130 0.66 -17.62 16.41
C VAL A 130 0.40 -18.10 17.82
N ALA A 131 1.42 -18.57 18.55
CA ALA A 131 1.30 -18.94 19.95
C ALA A 131 1.47 -17.73 20.90
N GLU A 132 2.19 -16.68 20.47
CA GLU A 132 2.56 -15.57 21.34
C GLU A 132 1.44 -14.52 21.46
N ASN A 133 1.04 -14.23 22.71
CA ASN A 133 0.05 -13.19 23.01
C ASN A 133 0.62 -11.77 22.95
N HIS A 134 1.93 -11.63 23.18
CA HIS A 134 2.58 -10.33 23.18
C HIS A 134 3.14 -10.02 21.79
N MET A 135 2.92 -8.81 21.32
CA MET A 135 3.47 -8.34 20.05
C MET A 135 3.94 -6.90 20.21
N THR A 136 5.16 -6.60 19.76
CA THR A 136 5.75 -5.25 19.82
C THR A 136 4.87 -4.20 19.12
N LEU A 137 4.22 -4.56 18.01
CA LEU A 137 3.29 -3.69 17.29
C LEU A 137 2.10 -3.24 18.16
N ARG A 138 1.75 -3.96 19.24
CA ARG A 138 0.71 -3.52 20.20
C ARG A 138 1.04 -2.18 20.83
N ASP A 139 2.31 -1.91 21.10
CA ASP A 139 2.73 -0.64 21.70
C ASP A 139 2.62 0.53 20.74
N ASP A 140 2.52 0.26 19.44
CA ASP A 140 2.24 1.27 18.43
C ASP A 140 0.75 1.68 18.44
N PHE A 141 -0.18 0.99 19.12
CA PHE A 141 -1.59 1.37 19.20
C PHE A 141 -1.95 2.05 20.52
N LEU A 142 -2.74 3.12 20.45
CA LEU A 142 -3.30 3.84 21.60
C LEU A 142 -4.46 3.03 22.22
N ASP A 143 -5.40 2.58 21.40
CA ASP A 143 -6.51 1.71 21.79
C ASP A 143 -6.07 0.24 21.81
N ARG A 144 -5.25 -0.08 22.81
CA ARG A 144 -4.63 -1.40 22.97
C ARG A 144 -5.66 -2.52 23.08
N ASP A 145 -6.81 -2.26 23.69
CA ASP A 145 -7.87 -3.26 23.86
C ASP A 145 -8.55 -3.59 22.53
N ALA A 146 -8.81 -2.58 21.69
CA ALA A 146 -9.33 -2.79 20.35
C ALA A 146 -8.33 -3.55 19.47
N PHE A 147 -7.05 -3.19 19.56
CA PHE A 147 -5.98 -3.91 18.88
C PHE A 147 -5.88 -5.37 19.35
N ASP A 148 -5.88 -5.62 20.66
CA ASP A 148 -5.82 -6.96 21.24
C ASP A 148 -7.03 -7.82 20.82
N ALA A 149 -8.22 -7.22 20.72
CA ALA A 149 -9.42 -7.89 20.22
C ALA A 149 -9.30 -8.29 18.76
N TRP A 150 -8.80 -7.39 17.90
CA TRP A 150 -8.51 -7.70 16.50
C TRP A 150 -7.44 -8.80 16.37
N HIS A 151 -6.33 -8.67 17.10
CA HIS A 151 -5.21 -9.60 17.06
C HIS A 151 -5.62 -11.03 17.43
N ARG A 152 -6.48 -11.21 18.45
CA ARG A 152 -7.05 -12.51 18.79
C ARG A 152 -7.84 -13.13 17.64
N LYS A 153 -8.72 -12.35 16.99
CA LYS A 153 -9.52 -12.83 15.85
C LYS A 153 -8.63 -13.21 14.66
N TRP A 154 -7.64 -12.37 14.35
CA TRP A 154 -6.67 -12.63 13.29
C TRP A 154 -5.85 -13.91 13.56
N ARG A 155 -5.36 -14.12 14.77
CA ARG A 155 -4.63 -15.36 15.12
C ARG A 155 -5.49 -16.62 15.05
N LEU A 156 -6.74 -16.55 15.51
CA LEU A 156 -7.67 -17.68 15.37
C LEU A 156 -7.90 -18.01 13.89
N ARG A 157 -7.99 -16.98 13.04
CA ARG A 157 -8.08 -17.17 11.58
C ARG A 157 -6.82 -17.81 11.00
N LEU A 158 -5.63 -17.42 11.44
CA LEU A 158 -4.36 -18.05 11.01
C LEU A 158 -4.29 -19.54 11.36
N GLN A 159 -4.79 -19.93 12.54
CA GLN A 159 -4.77 -21.33 12.98
C GLN A 159 -5.59 -22.26 12.07
N GLN A 160 -6.59 -21.74 11.38
CA GLN A 160 -7.43 -22.51 10.45
C GLN A 160 -6.68 -22.97 9.21
N ASP A 161 -5.63 -22.25 8.81
CA ASP A 161 -4.82 -22.63 7.65
C ASP A 161 -3.90 -23.83 7.92
N ASN A 162 -3.67 -24.16 9.20
CA ASN A 162 -2.77 -25.23 9.63
C ASN A 162 -1.36 -25.11 9.01
N VAL A 163 -0.85 -23.87 8.94
CA VAL A 163 0.48 -23.52 8.43
C VAL A 163 1.37 -23.10 9.60
N ASP A 164 2.60 -23.60 9.63
CA ASP A 164 3.58 -23.24 10.65
C ASP A 164 4.05 -21.78 10.52
N ASP A 165 4.56 -21.24 11.63
CA ASP A 165 4.97 -19.84 11.72
C ASP A 165 6.10 -19.51 10.73
N ALA A 166 7.09 -20.40 10.53
CA ALA A 166 8.21 -20.12 9.64
C ALA A 166 7.75 -20.00 8.18
N THR A 167 6.87 -20.89 7.73
CA THR A 167 6.27 -20.84 6.38
C THR A 167 5.43 -19.57 6.20
N ARG A 168 4.56 -19.25 7.16
CA ARG A 168 3.72 -18.03 7.09
C ARG A 168 4.57 -16.76 7.07
N GLN A 169 5.51 -16.63 8.00
CA GLN A 169 6.35 -15.44 8.12
C GLN A 169 7.20 -15.24 6.85
N THR A 170 7.72 -16.32 6.26
CA THR A 170 8.45 -16.25 4.98
C THR A 170 7.57 -15.69 3.86
N GLN A 171 6.32 -16.18 3.74
CA GLN A 171 5.37 -15.69 2.75
C GLN A 171 4.98 -14.23 3.00
N MET A 172 4.69 -13.85 4.26
CA MET A 172 4.33 -12.48 4.58
C MET A 172 5.48 -11.52 4.31
N LYS A 173 6.71 -11.87 4.68
CA LYS A 173 7.91 -11.04 4.42
C LYS A 173 8.20 -10.85 2.95
N SER A 174 7.80 -11.77 2.07
CA SER A 174 8.00 -11.63 0.61
C SER A 174 6.98 -10.71 -0.07
N VAL A 175 5.90 -10.33 0.61
CA VAL A 175 4.86 -9.42 0.08
C VAL A 175 4.67 -8.15 0.91
N ASN A 176 5.17 -8.12 2.14
CA ASN A 176 5.18 -6.96 3.01
C ASN A 176 6.58 -6.34 2.98
N PRO A 177 6.79 -5.26 2.21
CA PRO A 177 8.10 -4.64 2.09
C PRO A 177 8.56 -4.11 3.45
N LYS A 178 9.86 -4.17 3.69
CA LYS A 178 10.51 -3.50 4.81
C LYS A 178 10.77 -2.02 4.49
N ARG A 179 10.99 -1.70 3.22
CA ARG A 179 11.34 -0.36 2.72
C ARG A 179 10.45 0.03 1.56
N ILE A 180 10.05 1.30 1.54
CA ILE A 180 9.32 1.94 0.44
C ILE A 180 9.98 3.29 0.15
N LEU A 181 9.74 3.86 -1.03
CA LEU A 181 10.23 5.18 -1.38
C LEU A 181 9.37 6.26 -0.70
N ARG A 182 9.61 6.48 0.59
CA ARG A 182 8.94 7.54 1.38
C ARG A 182 9.36 8.92 0.88
N ASN A 183 8.47 9.91 0.96
CA ASN A 183 8.74 11.25 0.44
C ASN A 183 9.96 11.90 1.10
N TYR A 184 10.13 11.76 2.42
CA TYR A 184 11.29 12.34 3.10
C TYR A 184 12.63 11.72 2.66
N LEU A 185 12.63 10.43 2.29
CA LEU A 185 13.84 9.77 1.76
C LEU A 185 14.19 10.30 0.37
N ALA A 186 13.17 10.47 -0.48
CA ALA A 186 13.34 11.10 -1.79
C ALA A 186 13.85 12.55 -1.64
N GLN A 187 13.27 13.32 -0.72
CA GLN A 187 13.68 14.70 -0.44
C GLN A 187 15.14 14.78 0.03
N ASN A 188 15.56 13.93 0.96
CA ASN A 188 16.95 13.86 1.41
C ASN A 188 17.92 13.57 0.24
N ALA A 189 17.52 12.67 -0.67
CA ALA A 189 18.32 12.35 -1.84
C ALA A 189 18.39 13.52 -2.84
N ILE A 190 17.28 14.26 -3.03
CA ILE A 190 17.23 15.46 -3.88
C ILE A 190 18.15 16.56 -3.30
N GLU A 191 18.03 16.87 -2.02
CA GLU A 191 18.82 17.93 -1.36
C GLU A 191 20.33 17.65 -1.36
N ALA A 192 20.72 16.37 -1.28
CA ALA A 192 22.10 15.97 -1.41
C ALA A 192 22.59 16.11 -2.87
N ALA A 193 21.79 15.66 -3.83
CA ALA A 193 22.12 15.74 -5.25
C ALA A 193 22.23 17.20 -5.75
N GLU A 194 21.43 18.13 -5.23
CA GLU A 194 21.54 19.58 -5.52
C GLU A 194 22.85 20.19 -5.01
N LYS A 195 23.54 19.51 -4.09
CA LYS A 195 24.87 19.87 -3.58
C LYS A 195 25.98 19.00 -4.19
N ASP A 196 25.71 18.41 -5.36
CA ASP A 196 26.59 17.50 -6.09
C ASP A 196 26.96 16.20 -5.35
N ASP A 197 26.20 15.80 -4.32
CA ASP A 197 26.36 14.53 -3.61
C ASP A 197 25.30 13.50 -4.03
N ILE A 198 25.66 12.64 -4.98
CA ILE A 198 24.79 11.55 -5.47
C ILE A 198 24.84 10.28 -4.60
N SER A 199 25.62 10.26 -3.52
CA SER A 199 25.79 9.05 -2.70
C SER A 199 24.50 8.64 -2.00
N VAL A 200 23.72 9.61 -1.52
CA VAL A 200 22.41 9.39 -0.86
C VAL A 200 21.41 8.78 -1.84
N LEU A 201 21.31 9.32 -3.05
CA LEU A 201 20.46 8.79 -4.12
C LEU A 201 20.86 7.36 -4.49
N THR A 202 22.15 7.13 -4.71
CA THR A 202 22.69 5.81 -5.08
C THR A 202 22.36 4.77 -4.00
N ARG A 203 22.54 5.14 -2.73
CA ARG A 203 22.26 4.25 -1.61
C ARG A 203 20.76 3.97 -1.44
N LEU A 204 19.91 5.00 -1.56
CA LEU A 204 18.46 4.84 -1.51
C LEU A 204 17.98 3.90 -2.61
N HIS A 205 18.45 4.11 -3.85
CA HIS A 205 18.13 3.24 -4.97
C HIS A 205 18.57 1.79 -4.71
N GLN A 206 19.79 1.57 -4.20
CA GLN A 206 20.27 0.24 -3.86
C GLN A 206 19.40 -0.46 -2.81
N GLY A 207 18.99 0.26 -1.76
CA GLY A 207 18.12 -0.29 -0.71
C GLY A 207 16.70 -0.64 -1.19
N LEU A 208 16.25 -0.02 -2.28
CA LEU A 208 14.94 -0.25 -2.90
C LEU A 208 14.94 -1.36 -3.97
N LEU A 209 16.10 -1.85 -4.40
CA LEU A 209 16.18 -3.00 -5.31
C LEU A 209 15.67 -4.28 -4.67
N ASN A 210 15.89 -4.44 -3.36
CA ASN A 210 15.40 -5.57 -2.56
C ASN A 210 14.54 -5.07 -1.39
N PRO A 211 13.34 -4.52 -1.62
CA PRO A 211 12.59 -3.80 -0.58
C PRO A 211 12.03 -4.72 0.52
N TYR A 212 12.05 -6.04 0.31
CA TYR A 212 11.51 -7.07 1.21
C TYR A 212 12.56 -7.65 2.18
N GLU A 213 13.86 -7.47 1.89
CA GLU A 213 14.96 -8.11 2.64
C GLU A 213 15.24 -7.43 3.98
N ASP A 214 15.55 -8.23 5.00
CA ASP A 214 16.02 -7.76 6.31
C ASP A 214 17.54 -7.43 6.29
N ASP A 215 17.95 -6.55 5.37
CA ASP A 215 19.33 -6.08 5.30
C ASP A 215 19.57 -4.91 6.28
N ALA A 216 20.36 -5.20 7.32
CA ALA A 216 20.73 -4.24 8.37
C ALA A 216 21.48 -3.01 7.81
N ALA A 217 22.15 -3.15 6.65
CA ALA A 217 22.83 -2.05 5.99
C ALA A 217 21.86 -0.95 5.54
N PHE A 218 20.55 -1.20 5.47
CA PHE A 218 19.50 -0.27 5.02
C PHE A 218 18.37 -0.09 6.06
N ASP A 219 18.59 -0.44 7.33
CA ASP A 219 17.53 -0.36 8.36
C ASP A 219 17.02 1.07 8.59
N ASP A 220 17.89 2.07 8.46
CA ASP A 220 17.53 3.50 8.50
C ASP A 220 16.49 3.88 7.44
N LEU A 221 16.50 3.24 6.26
CA LEU A 221 15.54 3.49 5.19
C LEU A 221 14.14 2.91 5.50
N SER A 222 13.99 2.13 6.56
CA SER A 222 12.70 1.64 7.04
C SER A 222 12.08 2.51 8.14
N ALA A 223 12.81 3.53 8.61
CA ALA A 223 12.35 4.42 9.67
C ALA A 223 11.09 5.20 9.24
N LEU A 224 10.26 5.49 10.25
CA LEU A 224 9.13 6.39 10.10
C LEU A 224 9.61 7.78 9.66
N PRO A 225 8.79 8.52 8.90
CA PRO A 225 9.13 9.91 8.59
C PRO A 225 9.32 10.72 9.89
N PRO A 226 10.32 11.61 9.93
CA PRO A 226 10.38 12.64 10.96
C PRO A 226 9.17 13.58 10.84
N ASP A 227 8.89 14.38 11.87
CA ASP A 227 7.69 15.23 11.91
C ASP A 227 7.55 16.15 10.67
N TRP A 228 8.65 16.73 10.20
CA TRP A 228 8.69 17.55 8.98
C TRP A 228 8.45 16.73 7.70
N GLY A 229 8.80 15.44 7.72
CA GLY A 229 8.68 14.53 6.60
C GLY A 229 7.24 14.09 6.32
N LYS A 230 6.38 14.10 7.35
CA LYS A 230 4.98 13.66 7.26
C LYS A 230 4.11 14.53 6.35
N THR A 231 4.49 15.78 6.16
CA THR A 231 3.75 16.76 5.33
C THR A 231 4.47 17.09 4.04
N LEU A 232 5.50 16.33 3.66
CA LEU A 232 6.23 16.56 2.43
C LEU A 232 5.45 16.09 1.22
N GLU A 233 5.42 16.94 0.22
CA GLU A 233 4.92 16.62 -1.10
C GLU A 233 6.06 16.73 -2.10
N ILE A 234 6.23 15.72 -2.94
CA ILE A 234 7.17 15.80 -4.05
C ILE A 234 6.46 16.56 -5.16
N SER A 235 6.95 17.76 -5.49
CA SER A 235 6.50 18.48 -6.69
C SER A 235 7.56 18.32 -7.79
N CYS A 236 7.11 18.00 -9.01
CA CYS A 236 7.96 18.08 -10.20
C CYS A 236 8.01 19.50 -10.80
N SER A 237 7.54 20.53 -10.09
CA SER A 237 7.58 21.91 -10.56
C SER A 237 8.90 22.60 -10.16
N SER A 238 9.82 22.68 -11.12
CA SER A 238 10.62 23.90 -11.31
C SER A 238 9.76 24.97 -11.99
#